data_AF-S2DHL6-F1
#
_entry.id   AF-S2DHL6-F1
#
_cell.length_a   1.000
_cell.length_b   1.000
_cell.length_c   1.000
_cell.angle_alpha   90.00
_cell.angle_beta   90.00
_cell.angle_gamma   90.00
#
_symmetry.space_group_name_H-M   'P 1'
#
loop_
_entity.id
_entity.type
_entity.pdbx_description
1 polymer ?
#
loop_
_entity_poly.entity_id
_entity_poly.type
_entity_poly.pdbx_seq_one_letter_code
_entity_poly.pdbx_strand_id
1 'polypeptide(L)'
;MEDHIHIFTHIHPAIPVSSLIKNIKLASSDMIKRNRLFDHFEGWQKGYGAFSVNYSSKNNLIEYIKNQQEHHQKINFITEYKRVLEENGIEFDEKYLF
;
A
#
# COMPACT_ATOMS: atom_id res chain seq x y z
N MET A 1 3.15 10.97 10.38
CA MET A 1 3.26 9.61 10.96
C MET A 1 2.87 8.68 9.84
N GLU A 2 3.73 7.73 9.46
CA GLU A 2 3.35 6.74 8.44
C GLU A 2 2.31 5.79 9.04
N ASP A 3 1.13 5.79 8.45
CA ASP A 3 -0.06 5.02 8.85
C ASP A 3 -0.42 3.95 7.81
N HIS A 4 0.43 3.75 6.80
CA HIS A 4 0.24 2.82 5.70
C HIS A 4 1.56 2.13 5.34
N ILE A 5 1.50 1.14 4.45
CA ILE A 5 2.64 0.35 4.01
C ILE A 5 2.65 0.21 2.49
N HIS A 6 3.84 0.16 1.90
CA HIS A 6 4.04 -0.21 0.50
C HIS A 6 4.63 -1.62 0.42
N ILE A 7 4.05 -2.47 -0.42
CA ILE A 7 4.54 -3.84 -0.68
C ILE A 7 4.79 -3.97 -2.18
N PHE A 8 6.04 -4.27 -2.54
CA PHE A 8 6.41 -4.68 -3.88
C PHE A 8 6.74 -6.17 -3.88
N THR A 9 5.99 -6.95 -4.66
CA THR A 9 6.11 -8.40 -4.67
C THR A 9 5.74 -8.99 -6.02
N HIS A 10 6.24 -10.19 -6.30
CA HIS A 10 5.74 -11.01 -7.39
C HIS A 10 4.57 -11.85 -6.89
N ILE A 11 3.52 -11.96 -7.70
CA ILE A 11 2.34 -12.77 -7.39
C ILE A 11 2.18 -13.77 -8.52
N HIS A 12 2.01 -15.05 -8.16
CA HIS A 12 1.70 -16.07 -9.15
C HIS A 12 0.32 -15.76 -9.77
N PRO A 13 0.13 -15.82 -11.10
CA PRO A 13 -1.11 -15.39 -11.75
C PRO A 13 -2.38 -16.10 -11.26
N ALA A 14 -2.25 -17.32 -10.74
CA ALA A 14 -3.36 -18.07 -10.16
C ALA A 14 -3.83 -17.54 -8.78
N ILE A 15 -3.10 -16.60 -8.17
CA ILE A 15 -3.43 -16.03 -6.86
C ILE A 15 -4.08 -14.66 -7.07
N PRO A 16 -5.37 -14.48 -6.70
CA PRO A 16 -5.99 -13.17 -6.74
C PRO A 16 -5.31 -12.21 -5.75
N VAL A 17 -5.02 -10.99 -6.20
CA VAL A 17 -4.43 -9.94 -5.34
C VAL A 17 -5.29 -9.70 -4.10
N SER A 18 -6.62 -9.71 -4.25
CA SER A 18 -7.57 -9.56 -3.14
C SER A 18 -7.39 -10.63 -2.05
N SER A 19 -7.15 -11.88 -2.45
CA SER A 19 -6.90 -12.99 -1.53
C SER A 19 -5.56 -12.83 -0.81
N LEU A 20 -4.51 -12.41 -1.52
CA LEU A 20 -3.21 -12.12 -0.92
C LEU A 20 -3.32 -11.01 0.13
N ILE A 21 -3.92 -9.88 -0.23
CA ILE A 21 -4.08 -8.73 0.68
C ILE A 21 -4.96 -9.10 1.88
N LYS A 22 -6.05 -9.85 1.68
CA LYS A 22 -6.87 -10.37 2.79
C LYS A 22 -6.03 -11.17 3.78
N ASN A 23 -5.22 -12.11 3.29
CA ASN A 23 -4.40 -12.97 4.15
C ASN A 23 -3.32 -12.16 4.89
N ILE A 24 -2.65 -11.21 4.22
CA ILE A 24 -1.69 -10.31 4.84
C ILE A 24 -2.37 -9.51 5.97
N LYS A 25 -3.52 -8.89 5.69
CA LYS A 25 -4.24 -8.07 6.67
C LYS A 25 -4.69 -8.88 7.89
N LEU A 26 -5.22 -10.09 7.67
CA LEU A 26 -5.66 -10.98 8.76
C LEU A 26 -4.48 -11.43 9.63
N ALA A 27 -3.45 -12.00 9.01
CA ALA A 27 -2.29 -12.53 9.73
C ALA A 27 -1.53 -11.43 10.49
N SER A 28 -1.31 -10.28 9.85
CA SER A 28 -0.65 -9.14 10.50
C SER A 28 -1.50 -8.53 11.61
N SER A 29 -2.82 -8.40 11.44
CA SER A 29 -3.68 -7.88 12.50
C SER A 29 -3.64 -8.76 13.74
N ASP A 30 -3.73 -10.08 13.54
CA ASP A 30 -3.63 -11.06 14.62
C ASP A 30 -2.24 -11.02 15.29
N MET A 31 -1.17 -10.90 14.52
CA MET A 31 0.19 -10.73 15.06
C MET A 31 0.35 -9.42 15.84
N ILE A 32 -0.09 -8.28 15.30
CA ILE A 32 0.02 -6.95 15.92
C ILE A 32 -0.74 -6.93 17.25
N LYS A 33 -1.99 -7.42 17.26
CA LYS A 33 -2.84 -7.42 18.45
C LYS A 33 -2.30 -8.37 19.52
N ARG A 34 -1.86 -9.58 19.15
CA ARG A 34 -1.29 -10.54 20.10
C ARG A 34 0.00 -10.03 20.75
N ASN A 35 0.86 -9.36 19.99
CA ASN A 35 2.14 -8.86 20.49
C ASN A 35 2.08 -7.42 21.01
N ARG A 36 0.92 -6.76 20.96
CA ARG A 36 0.72 -5.35 21.34
C ARG A 36 1.76 -4.41 20.72
N LEU A 37 2.02 -4.58 19.41
CA LEU A 37 3.06 -3.81 18.71
C LEU A 37 2.71 -2.32 18.56
N PHE A 38 1.41 -1.99 18.61
CA PHE A 38 0.89 -0.64 18.51
C PHE A 38 -0.31 -0.48 19.43
N ASP A 39 -0.26 0.50 20.35
CA ASP A 39 -1.22 0.61 21.45
C ASP A 39 -2.67 0.91 21.01
N HIS A 40 -2.88 1.33 19.77
CA HIS A 40 -4.19 1.82 19.26
C HIS A 40 -4.54 1.20 17.88
N PHE A 41 -3.99 0.02 17.57
CA PHE A 41 -4.27 -0.64 16.29
C PHE A 41 -5.63 -1.34 16.31
N GLU A 42 -6.65 -0.66 15.78
CA GLU A 42 -7.99 -1.22 15.62
C GLU A 42 -8.11 -2.19 14.43
N GLY A 43 -7.29 -1.97 13.41
CA GLY A 43 -7.23 -2.80 12.21
C GLY A 43 -6.76 -2.02 11.00
N TRP A 44 -6.53 -2.73 9.90
CA TRP A 44 -6.25 -2.11 8.61
C TRP A 44 -7.50 -1.45 8.01
N GLN A 45 -7.30 -0.38 7.26
CA GLN A 45 -8.36 0.23 6.44
C GLN A 45 -9.06 -0.78 5.53
N LYS A 46 -10.31 -0.51 5.18
CA LYS A 46 -11.04 -1.27 4.14
C LYS A 46 -10.42 -1.00 2.76
N GLY A 47 -10.49 -1.98 1.87
CA GLY A 47 -9.92 -1.86 0.52
C GLY A 47 -8.39 -1.91 0.48
N TYR A 48 -7.81 -1.67 -0.69
CA TYR A 48 -6.37 -1.58 -0.94
C TYR A 48 -6.13 -0.98 -2.32
N GLY A 49 -4.97 -0.33 -2.53
CA GLY A 49 -4.47 0.02 -3.85
C GLY A 49 -3.53 -1.06 -4.37
N ALA A 50 -3.65 -1.44 -5.65
CA ALA A 50 -2.73 -2.37 -6.30
C ALA A 50 -2.50 -1.96 -7.74
N PHE A 51 -1.21 -1.86 -8.10
CA PHE A 51 -0.77 -1.39 -9.40
C PHE A 51 0.24 -2.39 -9.97
N SER A 52 0.04 -2.81 -11.21
CA SER A 52 1.01 -3.64 -11.92
C SER A 52 2.07 -2.78 -12.56
N VAL A 53 3.33 -3.19 -12.48
CA VAL A 53 4.45 -2.45 -13.03
C VAL A 53 5.24 -3.31 -14.01
N ASN A 54 5.87 -2.67 -14.99
CA ASN A 54 6.77 -3.36 -15.90
C ASN A 54 8.00 -3.85 -15.13
N TYR A 55 8.46 -5.07 -15.47
CA TYR A 55 9.67 -5.66 -14.91
C TYR A 55 10.91 -4.78 -15.11
N SER A 56 11.00 -4.04 -16.21
CA SER A 56 12.12 -3.11 -16.46
C SER A 56 12.21 -1.99 -15.42
N SER A 57 11.09 -1.59 -14.82
CA SER A 57 11.01 -0.55 -13.79
C SER A 57 11.31 -1.06 -12.38
N LYS A 58 11.60 -2.36 -12.21
CA LYS A 58 11.78 -3.03 -10.90
C LYS A 58 12.75 -2.29 -9.99
N ASN A 59 13.95 -1.98 -10.47
CA ASN A 59 14.99 -1.39 -9.61
C ASN A 59 14.60 0.02 -9.18
N ASN A 60 14.01 0.81 -10.08
CA ASN A 60 13.52 2.15 -9.76
C ASN A 60 12.43 2.10 -8.69
N LEU A 61 11.51 1.12 -8.77
CA LEU A 61 10.45 0.97 -7.78
C LEU A 61 10.97 0.49 -6.42
N ILE A 62 11.98 -0.40 -6.40
CA ILE A 62 12.62 -0.81 -5.14
C ILE A 62 13.24 0.39 -4.45
N GLU A 63 14.00 1.20 -5.18
CA GLU A 63 14.62 2.41 -4.62
C GLU A 63 13.56 3.45 -4.22
N TYR A 64 12.47 3.59 -4.97
CA TYR A 64 11.34 4.44 -4.59
C TYR A 64 10.75 4.03 -3.23
N ILE A 65 10.44 2.75 -3.03
CA ILE A 65 9.84 2.25 -1.77
C ILE A 65 10.79 2.41 -0.59
N LYS A 66 12.09 2.17 -0.77
CA LYS A 66 13.09 2.34 0.29
C LYS A 66 13.15 3.78 0.80
N ASN A 67 12.92 4.75 -0.08
CA ASN A 67 13.02 6.17 0.23
C ASN A 67 11.67 6.79 0.65
N GLN A 68 10.61 5.98 0.83
CA GLN A 68 9.28 6.49 1.17
C GLN A 68 9.24 7.26 2.48
N GLN A 69 10.00 6.81 3.48
CA GLN A 69 10.07 7.51 4.76
C GLN A 69 10.56 8.96 4.63
N GLU A 70 11.53 9.21 3.75
CA GLU A 70 12.00 10.56 3.45
C GLU A 70 11.01 11.32 2.55
N HIS A 71 10.38 10.63 1.60
CA HIS A 71 9.36 11.19 0.73
C HIS A 71 8.16 11.74 1.53
N HIS A 72 7.69 10.97 2.52
CA HIS A 72 6.54 11.31 3.35
C HIS A 72 6.79 12.45 4.35
N GLN A 73 8.04 12.89 4.51
CA GLN A 73 8.33 14.15 5.21
C GLN A 73 7.90 15.37 4.38
N LYS A 74 7.78 15.22 3.05
CA LYS A 74 7.48 16.31 2.11
C LYS A 74 6.12 16.17 1.45
N ILE A 75 5.66 14.94 1.21
CA ILE A 75 4.43 14.63 0.48
C ILE A 75 3.56 13.71 1.33
N ASN A 76 2.32 14.12 1.60
CA ASN A 76 1.39 13.27 2.32
C ASN A 76 0.86 12.13 1.44
N PHE A 77 0.37 11.08 2.09
CA PHE A 77 -0.16 9.88 1.42
C PHE A 77 -1.27 10.18 0.40
N ILE A 78 -2.21 11.08 0.72
CA ILE A 78 -3.35 11.39 -0.16
C ILE A 78 -2.86 11.99 -1.47
N THR A 79 -1.94 12.95 -1.40
CA THR A 79 -1.33 13.58 -2.58
C THR A 79 -0.60 12.56 -3.44
N GLU A 80 0.16 11.66 -2.81
CA GLU A 80 0.83 10.58 -3.54
C GLU A 80 -0.18 9.62 -4.18
N TYR A 81 -1.20 9.19 -3.45
CA TYR A 81 -2.18 8.24 -3.95
C TYR A 81 -2.91 8.80 -5.17
N LYS A 82 -3.32 10.08 -5.14
CA LYS A 82 -3.88 10.77 -6.30
C LYS A 82 -2.92 10.75 -7.49
N ARG A 83 -1.65 11.09 -7.29
CA ARG A 83 -0.62 11.04 -8.34
C ARG A 83 -0.53 9.65 -8.96
N VAL A 84 -0.51 8.60 -8.15
CA VAL A 84 -0.43 7.21 -8.66
C VAL A 84 -1.68 6.85 -9.47
N LEU A 85 -2.87 7.28 -9.05
CA LEU A 85 -4.11 7.07 -9.83
C LEU A 85 -4.06 7.80 -11.18
N GLU A 86 -3.63 9.06 -11.19
CA GLU A 86 -3.46 9.87 -12.40
C GLU A 86 -2.45 9.25 -13.38
N GLU A 87 -1.27 8.86 -12.88
CA GLU A 87 -0.22 8.20 -13.68
C GLU A 87 -0.68 6.88 -14.31
N ASN A 88 -1.65 6.21 -13.69
CA ASN A 88 -2.24 4.97 -14.19
C ASN A 88 -3.55 5.20 -14.96
N GLY A 89 -3.94 6.46 -15.21
CA GLY A 89 -5.14 6.81 -15.97
C GLY A 89 -6.44 6.35 -15.30
N ILE A 90 -6.45 6.24 -13.97
CA ILE A 90 -7.64 5.85 -13.21
C ILE A 90 -8.42 7.11 -12.85
N GLU A 91 -9.65 7.23 -13.36
CA GLU A 91 -10.57 8.30 -12.95
C GLU A 91 -11.05 8.06 -11.52
N PHE A 92 -11.04 9.12 -10.71
CA PHE A 92 -11.55 9.10 -9.35
C PHE A 92 -12.29 10.40 -9.02
N ASP A 93 -13.26 10.31 -8.13
CA ASP A 93 -13.87 11.48 -7.51
C ASP A 93 -13.25 11.65 -6.13
N GLU A 94 -12.71 12.84 -5.87
CA GLU A 94 -12.03 13.14 -4.60
C GLU A 94 -12.92 12.89 -3.38
N LYS A 95 -14.24 13.03 -3.53
CA LYS A 95 -15.19 12.83 -2.43
C LYS A 95 -15.31 11.37 -1.98
N TYR A 96 -14.79 10.43 -2.77
CA TYR A 96 -14.81 9.00 -2.48
C TYR A 96 -13.42 8.45 -2.16
N LEU A 97 -12.39 9.30 -2.11
CA LEU A 97 -11.03 8.80 -1.91
C LEU A 97 -10.78 8.33 -0.48
N PHE A 98 -11.48 8.82 0.54
CA PHE A 98 -11.40 8.37 1.95
C PHE A 98 -12.67 8.69 2.72
#